data_AF-A0A3B9A2W6-F1
#
_entry.id   AF-A0A3B9A2W6-F1
#
_cell.length_a   1.000
_cell.length_b   1.000
_cell.length_c   1.000
_cell.angle_alpha   90.00
_cell.angle_beta   90.00
_cell.angle_gamma   90.00
#
_symmetry.space_group_name_H-M   'P 1'
#
loop_
_entity.id
_entity.type
_entity.pdbx_description
1 polymer ?
#
loop_
_entity_poly.entity_id
_entity_poly.type
_entity_poly.pdbx_seq_one_letter_code
_entity_poly.pdbx_strand_id
1 'polypeptide(L)'
;MTLLRFIVGRRPAFKHAFRGLKHVLLTQHNARIHLTATVLVVLFGFILKLEKTEWALVVIAIGLVWITEITNTAIEAFVDLVTQQYHPLAKIAKDTAAAAVLFASFIAVILGVIVFLPYLIQWLASLNLLR
;
A
#
# COMPACT_ATOMS: atom_id res chain seq x y z
N MET A 1 27.21 13.47 -20.80
CA MET A 1 25.76 13.26 -20.63
C MET A 1 25.31 14.08 -19.43
N THR A 2 24.74 15.27 -19.62
CA THR A 2 24.44 16.23 -18.53
C THR A 2 23.25 15.78 -17.69
N LEU A 3 23.31 16.01 -16.37
CA LEU A 3 22.26 15.69 -15.39
C LEU A 3 20.85 16.14 -15.84
N LEU A 4 20.79 17.28 -16.53
CA LEU A 4 19.56 17.84 -17.12
C LEU A 4 18.94 16.92 -18.18
N ARG A 5 19.73 16.32 -19.08
CA ARG A 5 19.24 15.39 -20.10
C ARG A 5 18.75 14.07 -19.49
N PHE A 6 19.37 13.64 -18.38
CA PHE A 6 18.94 12.45 -17.64
C PHE A 6 17.57 12.64 -16.96
N ILE A 7 17.33 13.80 -16.34
CA ILE A 7 16.04 14.12 -15.70
C ILE A 7 14.95 14.38 -16.75
N VAL A 8 15.24 15.15 -17.80
CA VAL A 8 14.28 15.47 -18.86
C VAL A 8 13.91 14.24 -19.69
N GLY A 9 14.86 13.33 -19.95
CA GLY A 9 14.61 12.07 -20.65
C GLY A 9 13.72 11.07 -19.89
N ARG A 10 13.55 11.24 -18.57
CA ARG A 10 12.70 10.38 -17.72
C ARG A 10 11.26 10.86 -17.57
N ARG A 11 10.93 12.07 -18.04
CA ARG A 11 9.55 12.60 -18.03
C ARG A 11 8.52 11.62 -18.63
N PRO A 12 8.79 10.92 -19.74
CA PRO A 12 7.87 9.91 -20.27
C PRO A 12 7.66 8.75 -19.29
N ALA A 13 8.73 8.22 -18.70
CA ALA A 13 8.68 7.10 -17.75
C ALA A 13 7.81 7.42 -16.53
N PHE A 14 7.96 8.61 -15.95
CA PHE A 14 7.07 9.06 -14.86
C PHE A 14 5.61 9.15 -15.30
N LYS A 15 5.32 9.68 -16.51
CA LYS A 15 3.96 9.70 -17.06
C LYS A 15 3.38 8.29 -17.23
N HIS A 16 4.19 7.29 -17.60
CA HIS A 16 3.74 5.89 -17.67
C HIS A 16 3.42 5.34 -16.28
N ALA A 17 4.32 5.55 -15.30
CA ALA A 17 4.10 5.11 -13.92
C ALA A 17 2.83 5.71 -13.30
N PHE A 18 2.60 7.03 -13.46
CA PHE A 18 1.38 7.68 -12.96
C PHE A 18 0.10 7.19 -13.66
N ARG A 19 0.16 6.84 -14.94
CA ARG A 19 -0.97 6.19 -15.63
C ARG A 19 -1.27 4.81 -15.04
N GLY A 20 -0.24 4.03 -14.73
CA GLY A 20 -0.38 2.74 -14.04
C GLY A 20 -1.03 2.90 -12.66
N LEU A 21 -0.54 3.84 -11.85
CA LEU A 21 -1.13 4.11 -10.54
C LEU A 21 -2.59 4.60 -10.64
N LYS A 22 -2.89 5.48 -11.61
CA LYS A 22 -4.26 5.91 -11.88
C LYS A 22 -5.16 4.73 -12.27
N HIS A 23 -4.65 3.80 -13.09
CA HIS A 23 -5.40 2.60 -13.46
C HIS A 23 -5.75 1.78 -12.21
N VAL A 24 -4.76 1.42 -11.38
CA VAL A 24 -4.95 0.67 -10.13
C VAL A 24 -6.02 1.33 -9.24
N LEU A 25 -5.93 2.64 -9.01
CA LEU A 25 -6.88 3.37 -8.17
C LEU A 25 -8.31 3.42 -8.71
N LEU A 26 -8.49 3.40 -10.04
CA LEU A 26 -9.80 3.49 -10.67
C LEU A 26 -10.47 2.13 -10.87
N THR A 27 -9.69 1.08 -11.10
CA THR A 27 -10.23 -0.25 -11.40
C THR A 27 -10.33 -1.13 -10.17
N GLN A 28 -9.40 -1.01 -9.22
CA GLN A 28 -9.34 -1.92 -8.08
C GLN A 28 -10.10 -1.37 -6.87
N HIS A 29 -10.95 -2.21 -6.28
CA HIS A 29 -11.66 -1.87 -5.04
C HIS A 29 -10.71 -1.87 -3.84
N ASN A 30 -9.84 -2.88 -3.73
CA ASN A 30 -8.88 -3.00 -2.64
C ASN A 30 -7.91 -1.82 -2.60
N ALA A 31 -7.40 -1.36 -3.76
CA ALA A 31 -6.60 -0.14 -3.85
C ALA A 31 -7.26 1.10 -3.22
N ARG A 32 -8.59 1.27 -3.36
CA ARG A 32 -9.32 2.40 -2.76
C ARG A 32 -9.44 2.26 -1.23
N ILE A 33 -9.59 1.03 -0.74
CA ILE A 33 -9.53 0.73 0.70
C ILE A 33 -8.12 1.05 1.23
N HIS A 34 -7.07 0.57 0.56
CA HIS A 34 -5.68 0.83 0.94
C HIS A 34 -5.35 2.31 0.89
N LEU A 35 -5.87 3.07 -0.07
CA LEU A 35 -5.74 4.54 -0.11
C LEU A 35 -6.39 5.20 1.09
N THR A 36 -7.63 4.84 1.40
CA THR A 36 -8.34 5.38 2.57
C THR A 36 -7.58 5.05 3.86
N ALA A 37 -7.14 3.80 4.03
CA ALA A 37 -6.34 3.38 5.17
C ALA A 37 -5.00 4.12 5.26
N THR A 38 -4.31 4.31 4.13
CA THR A 38 -3.07 5.09 4.05
C THR A 38 -3.29 6.52 4.55
N VAL A 39 -4.33 7.19 4.09
CA VAL A 39 -4.66 8.56 4.52
C VAL A 39 -4.93 8.61 6.02
N LEU A 40 -5.74 7.68 6.55
CA LEU A 40 -6.07 7.63 7.98
C LEU A 40 -4.83 7.37 8.85
N VAL A 41 -3.99 6.40 8.48
CA VAL A 41 -2.77 6.06 9.22
C VAL A 41 -1.78 7.23 9.23
N VAL A 42 -1.62 7.91 8.10
CA VAL A 42 -0.75 9.10 8.01
C VAL A 42 -1.31 10.24 8.87
N LEU A 43 -2.62 10.50 8.81
CA LEU A 43 -3.25 11.53 9.65
C LEU A 43 -3.07 11.22 11.14
N PHE A 44 -3.32 9.97 11.57
CA PHE A 44 -3.09 9.57 12.95
C PHE A 44 -1.62 9.67 13.34
N GLY A 45 -0.70 9.34 12.43
CA GLY A 45 0.73 9.50 12.66
C GLY A 45 1.13 10.93 13.00
N PHE A 46 0.53 11.92 12.32
CA PHE A 46 0.74 13.33 12.62
C PHE A 46 0.06 13.77 13.92
N ILE A 47 -1.19 13.34 14.16
CA ILE A 47 -1.96 13.70 15.37
C ILE A 47 -1.25 13.20 16.64
N LEU A 48 -0.75 11.96 16.60
CA LEU A 48 -0.06 11.31 17.72
C LEU A 48 1.42 11.67 17.82
N LYS A 49 1.93 12.48 16.87
CA LYS A 49 3.31 12.98 16.83
C LYS A 49 4.35 11.85 16.88
N LEU A 50 4.18 10.85 16.00
CA LEU A 50 5.10 9.73 15.89
C LEU A 50 6.55 10.17 15.73
N GLU A 51 7.45 9.42 16.34
CA GLU A 51 8.89 9.59 16.19
C GLU A 51 9.37 9.17 14.79
N LYS A 52 10.59 9.57 14.44
CA LYS A 52 11.17 9.31 13.10
C LYS A 52 11.28 7.81 12.80
N THR A 53 11.59 6.99 13.80
CA THR A 53 11.71 5.53 13.68
C THR A 53 10.36 4.87 13.44
N GLU A 54 9.30 5.34 14.12
CA GLU A 54 7.93 4.88 13.95
C GLU A 54 7.38 5.25 12.58
N TRP A 55 7.68 6.47 12.10
CA TRP A 55 7.38 6.88 10.73
C TRP A 55 8.07 5.97 9.70
N ALA A 56 9.30 5.54 9.95
CA ALA A 56 9.98 4.60 9.05
C ALA A 56 9.22 3.27 8.96
N LEU A 57 8.74 2.74 10.09
CA LEU A 57 7.91 1.52 10.11
C LEU A 57 6.58 1.71 9.38
N VAL A 58 5.90 2.83 9.61
CA VAL A 58 4.63 3.18 8.93
C VAL A 58 4.82 3.30 7.42
N VAL A 59 5.90 3.96 6.97
CA VAL A 59 6.22 4.09 5.54
C VAL A 59 6.53 2.74 4.92
N ILE A 60 7.27 1.86 5.61
CA ILE A 60 7.54 0.49 5.13
C ILE A 60 6.25 -0.32 5.02
N ALA A 61 5.37 -0.25 6.02
CA ALA A 61 4.09 -0.94 6.02
C ALA A 61 3.20 -0.51 4.84
N ILE A 62 3.03 0.80 4.66
CA ILE A 62 2.26 1.38 3.54
C ILE A 62 2.89 0.99 2.22
N GLY A 63 4.21 1.12 2.10
CA GLY A 63 4.96 0.78 0.89
C GLY A 63 4.77 -0.68 0.49
N LEU A 64 4.85 -1.61 1.45
CA LEU A 64 4.67 -3.03 1.18
C LEU A 64 3.29 -3.35 0.63
N VAL A 65 2.22 -2.78 1.22
CA VAL A 65 0.83 -2.95 0.75
C VAL A 65 0.65 -2.41 -0.67
N TRP A 66 1.19 -1.22 -0.97
CA TRP A 66 1.07 -0.64 -2.31
C TRP A 66 1.87 -1.41 -3.37
N ILE A 67 3.07 -1.88 -3.02
CA ILE A 67 3.88 -2.69 -3.94
C ILE A 67 3.14 -3.98 -4.29
N THR A 68 2.58 -4.67 -3.31
CA THR A 68 1.84 -5.92 -3.56
C THR A 68 0.53 -5.67 -4.31
N GLU A 69 -0.23 -4.62 -4.01
CA GLU A 69 -1.49 -4.28 -4.71
C GLU A 69 -1.24 -3.94 -6.21
N ILE A 70 -0.19 -3.15 -6.49
CA ILE A 70 0.19 -2.81 -7.87
C ILE A 70 0.66 -4.07 -8.61
N THR A 71 1.45 -4.92 -7.94
CA THR A 71 1.92 -6.18 -8.52
C THR A 71 0.76 -7.15 -8.78
N ASN A 72 -0.20 -7.24 -7.85
CA ASN A 72 -1.41 -8.03 -8.03
C ASN A 72 -2.19 -7.59 -9.28
N THR A 73 -2.42 -6.29 -9.42
CA THR A 73 -3.10 -5.74 -10.61
C THR A 73 -2.34 -6.02 -11.90
N ALA A 74 -1.00 -5.96 -11.87
CA ALA A 74 -0.18 -6.27 -13.04
C ALA A 74 -0.26 -7.76 -13.43
N ILE A 75 -0.29 -8.67 -12.44
CA ILE A 75 -0.46 -10.11 -12.66
C ILE A 75 -1.86 -10.40 -13.19
N GLU A 76 -2.91 -9.80 -12.62
CA GLU A 76 -4.28 -9.93 -13.12
C GLU A 76 -4.38 -9.52 -14.59
N ALA A 77 -3.86 -8.34 -14.95
CA ALA A 77 -3.86 -7.85 -16.32
C ALA A 77 -3.06 -8.74 -17.28
N PHE A 78 -1.93 -9.28 -16.83
CA PHE A 78 -1.13 -10.22 -17.62
C PHE A 78 -1.87 -11.55 -17.85
N VAL A 79 -2.49 -12.11 -16.81
CA VAL A 79 -3.26 -13.35 -16.94
C VAL A 79 -4.48 -13.15 -17.85
N ASP A 80 -5.17 -12.01 -17.74
CA ASP A 80 -6.30 -11.66 -18.61
C ASP A 80 -5.89 -11.46 -20.07
N LEU A 81 -4.67 -10.97 -20.31
CA LEU A 81 -4.11 -10.89 -21.67
C LEU A 81 -3.90 -12.30 -22.27
N VAL A 82 -3.45 -13.26 -21.46
CA VAL A 82 -3.11 -14.61 -21.93
C VAL A 82 -4.35 -15.49 -22.10
N THR A 83 -5.32 -15.42 -21.19
CA THR A 83 -6.54 -16.23 -21.26
C THR A 83 -7.75 -15.52 -20.66
N GLN A 84 -8.86 -15.57 -21.39
CA GLN A 84 -10.18 -15.12 -20.94
C GLN A 84 -11.06 -16.28 -20.46
N GLN A 85 -10.63 -17.52 -20.72
CA GLN A 85 -11.31 -18.72 -20.24
C GLN A 85 -10.70 -19.20 -18.93
N TYR A 86 -11.50 -19.89 -18.12
CA TYR A 86 -11.03 -20.49 -16.88
C TYR A 86 -9.90 -21.48 -17.17
N HIS A 87 -8.77 -21.28 -16.50
CA HIS A 87 -7.63 -22.18 -16.52
C HIS A 87 -7.10 -22.38 -15.10
N PRO A 88 -6.86 -23.63 -14.63
CA PRO A 88 -6.40 -23.87 -13.26
C PRO A 88 -5.15 -23.08 -12.88
N LEU A 89 -4.16 -22.98 -13.78
CA LEU A 89 -2.95 -22.17 -13.54
C LEU A 89 -3.22 -20.67 -13.48
N ALA A 90 -4.15 -20.16 -14.30
CA ALA A 90 -4.54 -18.74 -14.27
C ALA A 90 -5.22 -18.40 -12.94
N LYS A 91 -6.05 -19.31 -12.43
CA LYS A 91 -6.65 -19.20 -11.10
C LYS A 91 -5.55 -19.14 -10.02
N ILE A 92 -4.61 -20.08 -10.03
CA ILE A 92 -3.51 -20.11 -9.04
C ILE A 92 -2.69 -18.80 -9.07
N ALA A 93 -2.36 -18.30 -10.26
CA ALA A 93 -1.61 -17.05 -10.40
C ALA A 93 -2.36 -15.85 -9.78
N LYS A 94 -3.65 -15.72 -10.05
CA LYS A 94 -4.47 -14.65 -9.47
C LYS A 94 -4.67 -14.82 -7.96
N ASP A 95 -4.99 -16.03 -7.51
CA ASP A 95 -5.21 -16.33 -6.08
C ASP A 95 -3.94 -16.06 -5.25
N THR A 96 -2.77 -16.43 -5.76
CA THR A 96 -1.49 -16.21 -5.07
C THR A 96 -1.07 -14.74 -5.07
N ALA A 97 -1.35 -14.01 -6.15
CA ALA A 97 -1.13 -12.57 -6.20
C ALA A 97 -2.02 -11.82 -5.18
N ALA A 98 -3.30 -12.19 -5.08
CA ALA A 98 -4.21 -11.66 -4.06
C ALA A 98 -3.75 -12.03 -2.64
N ALA A 99 -3.25 -13.25 -2.43
CA ALA A 99 -2.70 -13.68 -1.15
C ALA A 99 -1.49 -12.84 -0.71
N ALA A 100 -0.66 -12.35 -1.65
CA ALA A 100 0.44 -11.45 -1.34
C ALA A 100 -0.05 -10.10 -0.78
N VAL A 101 -1.14 -9.56 -1.33
CA VAL A 101 -1.77 -8.33 -0.81
C VAL A 101 -2.33 -8.55 0.59
N LEU A 102 -3.00 -9.70 0.81
CA LEU A 102 -3.53 -10.08 2.12
C LEU A 102 -2.42 -10.16 3.17
N PHE A 103 -1.31 -10.83 2.84
CA PHE A 103 -0.18 -10.99 3.75
C PHE A 103 0.51 -9.65 4.05
N ALA A 104 0.71 -8.80 3.04
CA ALA A 104 1.21 -7.44 3.23
C ALA A 104 0.31 -6.61 4.15
N SER A 105 -1.01 -6.71 3.97
CA SER A 105 -2.00 -6.03 4.81
C SER A 105 -1.96 -6.53 6.25
N PHE A 106 -1.79 -7.83 6.47
CA PHE A 106 -1.61 -8.41 7.80
C PHE A 106 -0.35 -7.88 8.50
N ILE A 107 0.78 -7.82 7.80
CA ILE A 107 2.01 -7.22 8.32
C ILE A 107 1.78 -5.74 8.67
N ALA A 108 1.09 -4.99 7.80
CA ALA A 108 0.78 -3.59 8.06
C ALA A 108 -0.08 -3.39 9.32
N VAL A 109 -1.03 -4.29 9.59
CA VAL A 109 -1.81 -4.28 10.84
C VAL A 109 -0.91 -4.53 12.05
N ILE A 110 -0.01 -5.52 11.99
CA ILE A 110 0.92 -5.81 13.09
C ILE A 110 1.80 -4.59 13.39
N LEU A 111 2.41 -4.00 12.36
CA LEU A 111 3.23 -2.79 12.50
C LEU A 111 2.41 -1.61 13.02
N GLY A 112 1.18 -1.46 12.54
CA GLY A 112 0.23 -0.47 13.04
C GLY A 112 -0.06 -0.65 14.53
N VAL A 113 -0.31 -1.87 15.00
CA VAL A 113 -0.50 -2.15 16.43
C VAL A 113 0.75 -1.81 17.23
N ILE A 114 1.93 -2.24 16.78
CA ILE A 114 3.21 -1.95 17.47
C ILE A 114 3.42 -0.44 17.63
N VAL A 115 3.15 0.33 16.57
CA VAL A 115 3.38 1.78 16.56
C VAL A 115 2.28 2.52 17.31
N PHE A 116 1.00 2.25 17.04
CA PHE A 116 -0.10 3.09 17.53
C PHE A 116 -0.68 2.68 18.89
N LEU A 117 -0.51 1.42 19.31
CA LEU A 117 -1.10 0.94 20.58
C LEU A 117 -0.59 1.70 21.82
N PRO A 118 0.72 1.99 21.98
CA PRO A 118 1.21 2.74 23.13
C PRO A 118 0.59 4.15 23.23
N TYR A 119 0.49 4.85 22.10
CA TYR A 119 -0.12 6.18 22.03
C TYR A 119 -1.61 6.13 22.35
N LEU A 120 -2.34 5.12 21.86
CA LEU A 120 -3.76 4.97 22.14
C LEU A 120 -4.02 4.71 23.63
N ILE A 121 -3.20 3.87 24.28
CA ILE A 121 -3.29 3.60 25.72
C ILE A 121 -3.04 4.89 26.52
N GLN A 122 -1.99 5.65 26.19
CA GLN A 122 -1.69 6.92 26.86
C GLN A 122 -2.82 7.94 26.68
N TRP A 123 -3.37 8.04 25.47
CA TRP A 123 -4.49 8.92 25.17
C TRP A 123 -5.75 8.53 25.95
N LEU A 124 -6.12 7.24 25.99
CA LEU A 124 -7.27 6.77 26.77
C LEU A 124 -7.10 6.98 28.28
N ALA A 125 -5.89 6.76 28.80
CA ALA A 125 -5.58 7.03 30.21
C ALA A 125 -5.75 8.52 30.56
N SER A 126 -5.43 9.42 29.62
CA SER A 126 -5.62 10.87 29.82
C SER A 126 -7.09 11.30 29.91
N LEU A 127 -8.02 10.50 29.40
CA LEU A 127 -9.46 10.77 29.38
C LEU A 127 -10.20 10.29 30.65
N ASN A 128 -9.48 9.85 31.70
CA ASN A 128 -10.06 9.24 32.91
C ASN A 128 -10.94 7.98 32.63
N LEU A 129 -10.85 7.37 31.45
CA LEU A 129 -11.64 6.18 31.08
C LEU A 129 -11.09 4.87 31.67
N LEU A 130 -9.91 4.90 32.28
CA LEU A 130 -9.19 3.74 32.84
C LEU A 130 -8.94 3.88 34.36
N ARG A 131 -9.58 4.84 35.03
CA ARG A 131 -9.57 5.01 36.49
C ARG A 131 -10.90 4.61 37.10
#